data_AF-A0A967W4B6-F1
#
_entry.id   AF-A0A967W4B6-F1
#
_cell.length_a   1.000
_cell.length_b   1.000
_cell.length_c   1.000
_cell.angle_alpha   90.00
_cell.angle_beta   90.00
_cell.angle_gamma   90.00
#
_symmetry.space_group_name_H-M   'P 1'
#
loop_
_entity.id
_entity.type
_entity.pdbx_description
1 polymer ?
#
loop_
_entity_poly.entity_id
_entity_poly.type
_entity_poly.pdbx_seq_one_letter_code
_entity_poly.pdbx_strand_id
1 'polypeptide(L)' 'MIICYLADANSIHTQRWTSHFAKRGCTVHLISFSQADIPGVTVHTLTTRRERKTQGGNWHLLFNLP' A
#
# COMPACT_ATOMS: atom_id res chain seq x y z
N MET A 1 -13.55 -9.72 -12.16
CA MET A 1 -12.09 -9.58 -12.39
C MET A 1 -11.38 -9.53 -11.04
N ILE A 2 -10.20 -10.13 -10.92
CA ILE A 2 -9.38 -10.14 -9.70
C ILE A 2 -8.18 -9.21 -9.91
N ILE A 3 -7.91 -8.32 -8.95
CA ILE A 3 -6.73 -7.43 -8.98
C ILE A 3 -5.96 -7.61 -7.68
N CYS A 4 -4.64 -7.82 -7.78
CA CYS A 4 -3.74 -7.88 -6.63
C CYS A 4 -2.77 -6.70 -6.67
N TYR A 5 -2.77 -5.87 -5.62
CA TYR A 5 -1.82 -4.79 -5.43
C TYR A 5 -0.72 -5.22 -4.45
N LEU A 6 0.51 -4.78 -4.72
CA LEU A 6 1.62 -4.84 -3.77
C LEU A 6 2.06 -3.41 -3.48
N ALA A 7 1.61 -2.86 -2.35
CA ALA A 7 1.84 -1.47 -2.00
C ALA A 7 1.65 -1.24 -0.50
N ASP A 8 2.04 -0.07 0.00
CA ASP A 8 1.73 0.32 1.37
C ASP A 8 0.24 0.62 1.51
N ALA A 9 -0.45 -0.08 2.42
CA ALA A 9 -1.87 0.10 2.69
C ALA A 9 -2.23 1.45 3.31
N ASN A 10 -1.27 2.18 3.89
CA ASN A 10 -1.48 3.52 4.44
C ASN A 10 -1.27 4.64 3.41
N SER A 11 -0.84 4.32 2.19
CA SER A 11 -0.74 5.31 1.12
C SER A 11 -2.13 5.72 0.63
N ILE A 12 -2.39 7.03 0.60
CA ILE A 12 -3.64 7.59 0.07
C ILE A 12 -3.87 7.19 -1.40
N HIS A 13 -2.81 7.03 -2.18
CA HIS A 13 -2.91 6.59 -3.57
C HIS A 13 -3.32 5.12 -3.65
N THR A 14 -2.75 4.26 -2.79
CA THR A 14 -3.12 2.84 -2.72
C THR A 14 -4.60 2.70 -2.39
N GLN A 15 -5.06 3.35 -1.31
CA GLN A 15 -6.45 3.27 -0.86
C GLN A 15 -7.43 3.76 -1.92
N ARG A 16 -7.13 4.88 -2.60
CA ARG A 16 -7.96 5.40 -3.68
C ARG A 16 -8.12 4.40 -4.83
N TRP A 17 -7.02 3.81 -5.28
CA TRP A 17 -7.05 2.87 -6.40
C TRP A 17 -7.73 1.55 -6.04
N THR A 18 -7.40 0.97 -4.88
CA THR A 18 -8.01 -0.30 -4.44
C THR A 18 -9.50 -0.13 -4.22
N SER A 19 -9.94 0.95 -3.55
CA SER A 19 -11.36 1.25 -3.36
C SER A 19 -12.09 1.54 -4.68
N HIS A 20 -11.45 2.23 -5.64
CA HIS A 20 -12.05 2.52 -6.94
C HIS A 20 -12.43 1.25 -7.70
N PHE A 21 -11.53 0.26 -7.74
CA PHE A 21 -11.82 -1.01 -8.40
C PHE A 21 -12.76 -1.91 -7.59
N ALA A 22 -12.66 -1.91 -6.26
CA ALA A 22 -13.60 -2.64 -5.40
C ALA A 22 -15.04 -2.15 -5.62
N LYS A 23 -15.26 -0.83 -5.68
CA LYS A 23 -16.58 -0.21 -5.97
C LYS A 23 -17.15 -0.57 -7.35
N ARG A 24 -16.31 -1.03 -8.29
CA ARG A 24 -16.74 -1.49 -9.62
C ARG A 24 -17.00 -3.01 -9.66
N GLY A 25 -17.04 -3.68 -8.52
CA GLY A 25 -17.28 -5.12 -8.42
C GLY A 25 -16.05 -5.98 -8.72
N CYS A 26 -14.84 -5.41 -8.69
CA CYS A 26 -13.62 -6.22 -8.75
C CYS A 26 -13.34 -6.86 -7.39
N THR A 27 -12.84 -8.09 -7.39
CA THR A 27 -12.26 -8.70 -6.20
C THR A 27 -10.85 -8.15 -6.05
N VAL A 28 -10.62 -7.31 -5.04
CA VAL A 28 -9.34 -6.63 -4.83
C VAL A 28 -8.62 -7.23 -3.64
N HIS A 29 -7.39 -7.66 -3.88
CA HIS A 29 -6.44 -8.05 -2.85
C HIS A 29 -5.34 -7.00 -2.75
N LEU A 30 -4.91 -6.68 -1.54
CA LEU A 30 -3.79 -5.80 -1.27
C LEU A 30 -2.80 -6.52 -0.37
N ILE A 31 -1.63 -6.83 -0.88
CA ILE A 31 -0.50 -7.33 -0.09
C ILE A 31 0.29 -6.11 0.38
N SER A 32 0.47 -5.99 1.69
CA SER A 32 1.09 -4.82 2.31
C SER A 32 1.86 -5.22 3.55
N PHE A 33 2.91 -4.47 3.89
CA PHE A 33 3.56 -4.59 5.20
C PHE A 33 2.86 -3.77 6.29
N SER A 34 1.99 -2.83 5.91
CA SER A 34 1.11 -2.07 6.80
C SER A 34 -0.27 -2.70 6.89
N GLN A 35 -0.86 -2.70 8.08
CA GLN A 35 -2.28 -2.94 8.24
C GLN A 35 -3.08 -1.69 7.86
N ALA A 36 -4.23 -1.91 7.23
CA ALA A 36 -5.27 -0.91 7.07
C ALA A 36 -6.61 -1.64 6.89
N ASP A 37 -7.70 -0.99 7.30
CA ASP A 37 -9.05 -1.42 6.95
C ASP A 37 -9.54 -0.61 5.76
N ILE A 38 -9.84 -1.31 4.66
CA ILE A 38 -10.28 -0.69 3.40
C ILE A 38 -11.54 -1.44 2.95
N PRO A 39 -12.73 -0.82 3.01
CA PRO A 39 -13.97 -1.48 2.65
C PRO A 39 -13.95 -2.07 1.24
N GLY A 40 -14.33 -3.35 1.13
CA GLY A 40 -14.38 -4.08 -0.15
C GLY A 40 -13.02 -4.57 -0.66
N VAL A 41 -11.94 -4.45 0.13
CA VAL A 41 -10.59 -4.89 -0.23
C VAL A 41 -10.09 -5.89 0.81
N THR A 42 -9.57 -7.03 0.37
CA THR A 42 -8.90 -7.99 1.25
C THR A 42 -7.44 -7.59 1.44
N VAL A 43 -7.08 -7.13 2.63
CA VAL A 43 -5.71 -6.75 2.96
C VAL A 43 -4.95 -7.92 3.58
N HIS A 44 -3.93 -8.39 2.87
CA HIS A 44 -2.97 -9.40 3.33
C HIS A 44 -1.77 -8.69 3.93
N THR A 45 -1.69 -8.68 5.25
CA THR A 45 -0.55 -8.05 5.95
C THR A 45 0.60 -9.04 6.07
N LEU A 46 1.76 -8.66 5.55
CA LEU A 46 2.99 -9.42 5.68
C LEU A 46 3.68 -9.10 7.00
N THR A 47 3.98 -10.13 7.78
CA THR A 47 4.85 -10.05 8.95
C THR A 47 6.29 -10.36 8.55
N THR A 48 7.20 -9.42 8.79
CA THR A 48 8.65 -9.63 8.57
C THR A 48 9.40 -9.61 9.88
N ARG A 49 10.46 -10.42 9.98
CA ARG A 49 11.37 -10.42 11.14
C ARG A 49 12.18 -9.11 11.25
N ARG A 50 12.37 -8.40 10.13
CA ARG A 50 13.09 -7.12 10.07
C ARG A 50 12.10 -5.97 10.14
N GLU A 51 12.49 -4.91 10.85
CA GLU A 51 11.75 -3.65 10.87
C GLU A 51 11.70 -3.02 9.48
N ARG A 52 10.55 -2.44 9.16
CA ARG A 52 10.39 -1.66 7.93
C ARG A 52 11.08 -0.31 8.10
N LYS A 53 11.99 0.03 7.19
CA LYS A 53 12.49 1.41 7.10
C LYS A 53 11.38 2.30 6.57
N THR A 54 10.72 3.03 7.46
CA THR A 54 9.71 4.05 7.14
C THR A 54 10.33 5.40 6.83
N GLN A 55 11.59 5.63 7.25
CA GLN A 55 12.39 6.75 6.77
C GLN A 55 12.91 6.43 5.37
N GLY A 56 12.13 6.85 4.38
CA GLY A 56 12.47 6.80 2.96
C GLY A 56 12.02 8.09 2.29
N GLY A 57 12.83 8.57 1.36
CA GLY A 57 12.55 9.78 0.60
C GLY A 57 13.83 10.34 0.02
N ASN A 58 13.80 10.62 -1.28
CA ASN A 58 14.92 11.24 -1.99
C ASN A 58 15.04 12.75 -1.70
N TRP A 59 14.52 13.22 -0.56
CA TRP A 59 14.62 14.63 -0.15
C TRP A 59 16.07 15.09 -0.03
N HIS A 60 16.96 14.21 0.44
CA HIS A 60 18.39 14.46 0.46
C HIS A 60 18.96 14.70 -0.96
N LEU A 61 18.46 13.99 -1.98
CA LEU A 61 18.82 14.24 -3.38
C LEU A 61 18.25 15.55 -3.91
N LEU A 62 17.07 15.97 -3.45
CA LEU A 62 16.47 17.25 -3.85
C LEU A 62 17.24 18.46 -3.28
N PHE A 63 17.92 18.29 -2.15
CA PHE A 63 18.68 19.36 -1.50
C PHE A 63 20.20 19.26 -1.71
N ASN A 64 20.70 18.30 -2.50
CA ASN A 64 22.14 18.02 -2.65
C ASN A 64 22.88 17.98 -1.29
N LEU A 65 22.20 17.47 -0.25
CA LEU A 65 22.84 17.27 1.05
C LEU A 65 23.70 16.00 0.96
N PRO A 66 24.92 15.99 1.53
CA PRO A 66 25.81 14.83 1.49
C PRO A 66 25.18 13.58 2.11
#